data_AF-A0A9N8MPZ7-F1
#
_entry.id   AF-A0A9N8MPZ7-F1
#
_cell.length_a   1.000
_cell.length_b   1.000
_cell.length_c   1.000
_cell.angle_alpha   90.00
_cell.angle_beta   90.00
_cell.angle_gamma   90.00
#
_symmetry.space_group_name_H-M   'P 1'
#
loop_
_entity.id
_entity.type
_entity.pdbx_description
1 polymer ?
#
loop_
_entity_poly.entity_id
_entity_poly.type
_entity_poly.pdbx_seq_one_letter_code
_entity_poly.pdbx_strand_id
1 'polypeptide(L)'
;MMKNLLAAFLLLFSNFVFSQDYKKKIAKASCDCIAKVGDEIKDSKTKEMKLGLCMITASMPYSKELKRDYNIDVNNIGDESNKPFEELGGKIGLLMATECSDVFMKMFAENSDTSNTSDSELLLSGTLKKIEKDNFVVFHIVGENNNLTKFYWVSSIMSNLDLPKEYNSLLNKKVNISYYTTEIFDAKINDYRNLNIISSLKTD
;
A
#
# COMPACT_ATOMS: atom_id res chain seq x y z
N MET A 1 -25.41 -24.54 53.63
CA MET A 1 -25.27 -25.01 52.23
C MET A 1 -24.69 -23.95 51.26
N MET A 2 -24.68 -22.64 51.57
CA MET A 2 -24.12 -21.60 50.67
C MET A 2 -22.58 -21.52 50.58
N LYS A 3 -21.83 -22.11 51.52
CA LYS A 3 -20.36 -22.01 51.53
C LYS A 3 -19.68 -22.90 50.48
N ASN A 4 -20.33 -24.00 50.09
CA ASN A 4 -19.82 -24.91 49.05
C ASN A 4 -20.22 -24.49 47.62
N LEU A 5 -21.18 -23.57 47.46
CA LEU A 5 -21.56 -23.02 46.15
C LEU A 5 -20.58 -21.95 45.66
N LEU A 6 -19.97 -21.19 46.58
CA LEU A 6 -18.94 -20.19 46.26
C LEU A 6 -17.64 -20.82 45.72
N ALA A 7 -17.29 -22.02 46.20
CA ALA A 7 -16.11 -22.75 45.70
C ALA A 7 -16.32 -23.32 44.29
N ALA A 8 -17.56 -23.70 43.93
CA ALA A 8 -17.89 -24.19 42.60
C ALA A 8 -17.92 -23.07 41.54
N PHE A 9 -18.27 -21.83 41.93
CA PHE A 9 -18.29 -20.68 41.01
C PHE A 9 -16.88 -20.17 40.68
N LEU A 10 -15.90 -20.34 41.59
CA LEU A 10 -14.51 -19.93 41.37
C LEU A 10 -13.76 -20.82 40.35
N LEU A 11 -14.19 -22.07 40.17
CA LEU A 11 -13.58 -23.03 39.23
C LEU A 11 -14.05 -22.84 37.77
N LEU A 12 -15.08 -22.03 37.52
CA LEU A 12 -15.59 -21.76 36.17
C LEU A 12 -14.88 -20.58 35.47
N PHE A 13 -14.09 -19.78 36.20
CA PHE A 13 -13.35 -18.64 35.64
C PHE A 13 -11.92 -18.95 35.20
N SER A 14 -11.37 -20.12 35.51
CA SER A 14 -9.99 -20.47 35.13
C SER A 14 -9.80 -20.84 33.65
N ASN A 15 -10.88 -20.99 32.88
CA ASN A 15 -10.80 -21.39 31.47
C ASN A 15 -10.70 -20.22 30.46
N PHE A 16 -10.68 -18.96 30.92
CA PHE A 16 -10.53 -17.80 30.02
C PHE A 16 -9.08 -17.31 29.86
N VAL A 17 -8.11 -18.01 30.45
CA VAL A 17 -6.69 -17.62 30.38
C VAL A 17 -5.97 -18.38 29.26
N PHE A 18 -6.42 -18.17 28.02
CA PHE A 18 -5.63 -18.48 26.81
C PHE A 18 -5.68 -17.34 25.79
N SER A 19 -5.75 -16.09 26.26
CA SER A 19 -5.38 -14.93 25.44
C SER A 19 -3.86 -14.72 25.51
N GLN A 20 -3.07 -15.73 25.11
CA GLN A 20 -1.73 -15.40 24.63
C GLN A 20 -1.97 -14.76 23.27
N ASP A 21 -1.77 -13.45 23.16
CA ASP A 21 -2.05 -12.66 21.97
C ASP A 21 -1.40 -13.31 20.74
N TYR A 22 -2.20 -14.09 20.02
CA TYR A 22 -1.72 -14.92 18.92
C TYR A 22 -1.12 -14.06 17.82
N LYS A 23 -1.50 -12.78 17.73
CA LYS A 23 -0.93 -11.79 16.81
C LYS A 23 0.55 -11.53 17.11
N LYS A 24 0.93 -11.49 18.39
CA LYS A 24 2.35 -11.41 18.79
C LYS A 24 3.11 -12.67 18.45
N LYS A 25 2.47 -13.84 18.57
CA LYS A 25 3.08 -15.11 18.14
C LYS A 25 3.29 -15.17 16.64
N ILE A 26 2.32 -14.69 15.85
CA ILE A 26 2.42 -14.56 14.40
C ILE A 26 3.57 -13.60 14.06
N ALA A 27 3.62 -12.42 14.69
CA ALA A 27 4.68 -11.44 14.47
C ALA A 27 6.07 -12.04 14.76
N LYS A 28 6.26 -12.64 15.94
CA LYS A 28 7.53 -13.28 16.33
C LYS A 28 7.94 -14.41 15.38
N ALA A 29 7.02 -15.30 15.02
CA ALA A 29 7.29 -16.37 14.07
C ALA A 29 7.64 -15.84 12.66
N SER A 30 7.02 -14.73 12.25
CA SER A 30 7.33 -14.06 10.99
C SER A 30 8.74 -13.44 11.03
N CYS A 31 9.12 -12.82 12.15
CA CYS A 31 10.47 -12.31 12.39
C CYS A 31 11.53 -13.42 12.33
N ASP A 32 11.29 -14.53 13.03
CA ASP A 32 12.20 -15.68 13.06
C ASP A 32 12.37 -16.32 11.67
N CYS A 33 11.31 -16.31 10.86
CA CYS A 33 11.32 -16.79 9.49
C CYS A 33 12.17 -15.88 8.59
N ILE A 34 11.91 -14.56 8.61
CA ILE A 34 12.62 -13.64 7.71
C ILE A 34 14.08 -13.45 8.11
N ALA A 35 14.42 -13.52 9.41
CA ALA A 35 15.81 -13.48 9.88
C ALA A 35 16.68 -14.62 9.33
N LYS A 36 16.08 -15.77 9.01
CA LYS A 36 16.79 -16.93 8.43
C LYS A 36 16.99 -16.83 6.92
N VAL A 37 16.21 -15.99 6.24
CA VAL A 37 16.11 -15.95 4.77
C VAL A 37 16.59 -14.60 4.22
N GLY A 38 16.60 -13.55 5.05
CA GLY A 38 16.82 -12.16 4.63
C GLY A 38 18.28 -11.79 4.30
N ASP A 39 19.26 -12.49 4.87
CA ASP A 39 20.68 -12.16 4.64
C ASP A 39 21.18 -12.60 3.25
N GLU A 40 20.50 -13.54 2.60
CA GLU A 40 20.90 -14.09 1.29
C GLU A 40 20.25 -13.38 0.09
N ILE A 41 19.20 -12.59 0.31
CA ILE A 41 18.40 -11.99 -0.74
C ILE A 41 18.77 -10.52 -0.87
N LYS A 42 19.25 -10.09 -2.04
CA LYS A 42 19.56 -8.67 -2.32
C LYS A 42 18.42 -7.92 -3.00
N ASP A 43 17.51 -8.66 -3.64
CA ASP A 43 16.38 -8.09 -4.38
C ASP A 43 15.22 -7.76 -3.42
N SER A 44 14.81 -6.49 -3.38
CA SER A 44 13.77 -5.98 -2.48
C SER A 44 12.42 -6.65 -2.71
N LYS A 45 12.04 -6.89 -3.96
CA LYS A 45 10.79 -7.58 -4.33
C LYS A 45 10.76 -9.02 -3.82
N THR A 46 11.88 -9.72 -3.92
CA THR A 46 12.02 -11.09 -3.39
C THR A 46 11.99 -11.08 -1.86
N LYS A 47 12.58 -10.08 -1.19
CA LYS A 47 12.47 -9.90 0.27
C LYS A 47 11.02 -9.70 0.70
N GLU A 48 10.27 -8.82 0.03
CA GLU A 48 8.86 -8.55 0.32
C GLU A 48 7.98 -9.80 0.14
N MET A 49 8.16 -10.52 -0.97
CA MET A 49 7.44 -11.78 -1.21
C MET A 49 7.72 -12.82 -0.12
N LYS A 50 8.99 -12.95 0.30
CA LYS A 50 9.37 -13.88 1.37
C LYS A 50 8.79 -13.47 2.72
N LEU A 51 8.75 -12.17 3.02
CA LEU A 51 8.08 -11.66 4.21
C LEU A 51 6.59 -12.01 4.21
N GLY A 52 5.89 -11.77 3.10
CA GLY A 52 4.49 -12.15 2.94
C GLY A 52 4.26 -13.64 3.16
N LEU A 53 5.13 -14.50 2.61
CA LEU A 53 5.07 -15.95 2.83
C LEU A 53 5.31 -16.35 4.29
N CYS A 54 6.26 -15.70 4.97
CA CYS A 54 6.52 -15.91 6.39
C CYS A 54 5.28 -15.56 7.23
N MET A 55 4.62 -14.43 6.93
CA MET A 55 3.40 -13.99 7.62
C MET A 55 2.22 -14.93 7.37
N ILE A 56 2.02 -15.39 6.12
CA ILE A 56 1.00 -16.38 5.76
C ILE A 56 1.23 -17.67 6.55
N THR A 57 2.46 -18.21 6.50
CA THR A 57 2.82 -19.48 7.14
C THR A 57 2.66 -19.39 8.66
N ALA A 58 3.08 -18.28 9.27
CA ALA A 58 2.91 -18.04 10.70
C ALA A 58 1.44 -17.89 11.12
N SER A 59 0.56 -17.49 10.19
CA SER A 59 -0.86 -17.28 10.42
C SER A 59 -1.70 -18.56 10.28
N MET A 60 -1.24 -19.57 9.53
CA MET A 60 -1.98 -20.82 9.29
C MET A 60 -2.46 -21.52 10.58
N PRO A 61 -1.63 -21.66 11.65
CA PRO A 61 -2.07 -22.30 12.90
C PRO A 61 -3.21 -21.56 13.61
N TYR A 62 -3.40 -20.28 13.30
CA TYR A 62 -4.40 -19.39 13.92
C TYR A 62 -5.56 -19.06 12.97
N SER A 63 -5.77 -19.88 11.93
CA SER A 63 -6.84 -19.71 10.94
C SER A 63 -8.21 -19.47 11.57
N LYS A 64 -8.54 -20.19 12.66
CA LYS A 64 -9.83 -20.08 13.34
C LYS A 64 -10.00 -18.73 14.04
N GLU A 65 -8.96 -18.27 14.73
CA GLU A 65 -8.90 -16.99 15.42
C GLU A 65 -8.93 -15.83 14.43
N LEU A 66 -8.19 -15.92 13.32
CA LEU A 66 -8.17 -14.93 12.25
C LEU A 66 -9.51 -14.84 11.52
N LYS A 67 -10.17 -15.97 11.28
CA LYS A 67 -11.53 -15.99 10.71
C LYS A 67 -12.54 -15.36 11.67
N ARG A 68 -12.44 -15.64 12.97
CA ARG A 68 -13.34 -15.07 13.99
C ARG A 68 -13.14 -13.56 14.17
N ASP A 69 -11.90 -13.10 14.26
CA ASP A 69 -11.57 -11.73 14.66
C ASP A 69 -11.49 -10.77 13.46
N TYR A 70 -11.17 -11.29 12.27
CA TYR A 70 -10.90 -10.47 11.06
C TYR A 70 -11.60 -10.98 9.79
N ASN A 71 -12.40 -12.05 9.86
CA ASN A 71 -13.04 -12.68 8.70
C ASN A 71 -12.05 -13.09 7.59
N ILE A 72 -10.82 -13.46 7.99
CA ILE A 72 -9.77 -13.89 7.06
C ILE A 72 -9.77 -15.40 6.97
N ASP A 73 -9.92 -15.91 5.74
CA ASP A 73 -9.65 -17.31 5.44
C ASP A 73 -8.24 -17.47 4.87
N VAL A 74 -7.29 -17.81 5.74
CA VAL A 74 -5.89 -18.06 5.35
C VAL A 74 -5.73 -19.25 4.39
N ASN A 75 -6.79 -20.03 4.14
CA ASN A 75 -6.78 -21.10 3.15
C ASN A 75 -7.24 -20.63 1.76
N ASN A 76 -7.73 -19.39 1.63
CA ASN A 76 -8.27 -18.83 0.39
C ASN A 76 -7.67 -17.45 0.06
N ILE A 77 -6.35 -17.38 0.02
CA ILE A 77 -5.57 -16.13 -0.11
C ILE A 77 -5.64 -15.54 -1.55
N GLY A 78 -6.10 -16.31 -2.55
CA GLY A 78 -6.06 -15.93 -3.97
C GLY A 78 -7.27 -15.17 -4.53
N ASP A 79 -8.27 -14.83 -3.71
CA ASP A 79 -9.42 -14.02 -4.14
C ASP A 79 -9.08 -12.52 -4.03
N GLU A 80 -9.09 -11.79 -5.15
CA GLU A 80 -8.77 -10.35 -5.26
C GLU A 80 -9.65 -9.46 -4.36
N SER A 81 -10.73 -9.99 -3.78
CA SER A 81 -11.59 -9.28 -2.82
C SER A 81 -11.03 -9.21 -1.38
N ASN A 82 -9.86 -9.78 -1.10
CA ASN A 82 -9.33 -9.95 0.25
C ASN A 82 -8.65 -8.71 0.87
N LYS A 83 -9.36 -7.55 0.92
CA LYS A 83 -9.01 -6.41 1.82
C LYS A 83 -8.65 -6.80 3.26
N PRO A 84 -9.26 -7.85 3.85
CA PRO A 84 -8.90 -8.30 5.21
C PRO A 84 -7.44 -8.76 5.35
N PHE A 85 -6.81 -9.26 4.28
CA PHE A 85 -5.43 -9.75 4.36
C PHE A 85 -4.42 -8.61 4.42
N GLU A 86 -4.70 -7.51 3.71
CA GLU A 86 -3.89 -6.27 3.77
C GLU A 86 -3.97 -5.63 5.16
N GLU A 87 -5.17 -5.55 5.75
CA GLU A 87 -5.36 -5.03 7.11
C GLU A 87 -4.63 -5.88 8.17
N LEU A 88 -4.66 -7.21 8.01
CA LEU A 88 -3.90 -8.13 8.85
C LEU A 88 -2.40 -7.93 8.67
N GLY A 89 -1.92 -7.81 7.42
CA GLY A 89 -0.53 -7.51 7.10
C GLY A 89 -0.04 -6.26 7.82
N GLY A 90 -0.82 -5.16 7.76
CA GLY A 90 -0.51 -3.91 8.47
C GLY A 90 -0.45 -4.08 9.99
N LYS A 91 -1.42 -4.78 10.59
CA LYS A 91 -1.47 -5.01 12.04
C LYS A 91 -0.33 -5.89 12.55
N ILE A 92 -0.02 -6.98 11.83
CA ILE A 92 1.10 -7.85 12.17
C ILE A 92 2.43 -7.14 11.92
N GLY A 93 2.56 -6.36 10.84
CA GLY A 93 3.74 -5.55 10.56
C GLY A 93 4.05 -4.54 11.68
N LEU A 94 3.04 -3.87 12.22
CA LEU A 94 3.20 -2.99 13.38
C LEU A 94 3.72 -3.75 14.61
N LEU A 95 3.20 -4.95 14.86
CA LEU A 95 3.69 -5.79 15.95
C LEU A 95 5.13 -6.26 15.69
N MET A 96 5.49 -6.63 14.47
CA MET A 96 6.87 -6.97 14.11
C MET A 96 7.84 -5.82 14.35
N ALA A 97 7.44 -4.57 14.06
CA ALA A 97 8.26 -3.39 14.37
C ALA A 97 8.58 -3.27 15.88
N THR A 98 7.69 -3.75 16.74
CA THR A 98 7.90 -3.77 18.19
C THR A 98 8.59 -5.03 18.71
N GLU A 99 8.31 -6.19 18.13
CA GLU A 99 8.81 -7.48 18.61
C GLU A 99 10.19 -7.83 18.03
N CYS A 100 10.54 -7.29 16.85
CA CYS A 100 11.81 -7.54 16.17
C CYS A 100 12.29 -6.34 15.34
N SER A 101 12.36 -5.17 15.98
CA SER A 101 12.73 -3.89 15.35
C SER A 101 13.93 -3.99 14.40
N ASP A 102 14.98 -4.71 14.78
CA ASP A 102 16.21 -4.77 13.99
C ASP A 102 16.03 -5.55 12.68
N VAL A 103 15.28 -6.65 12.73
CA VAL A 103 14.96 -7.47 11.57
C VAL A 103 13.96 -6.75 10.68
N PHE A 104 12.96 -6.10 11.29
CA PHE A 104 11.96 -5.32 10.57
C PHE A 104 12.60 -4.12 9.87
N MET A 105 13.42 -3.32 10.54
CA MET A 105 14.07 -2.14 9.97
C MET A 105 15.02 -2.50 8.82
N LYS A 106 15.72 -3.63 8.89
CA LYS A 106 16.57 -4.12 7.78
C LYS A 106 15.78 -4.40 6.50
N MET A 107 14.49 -4.70 6.60
CA MET A 107 13.63 -4.89 5.41
C MET A 107 13.33 -3.58 4.69
N PHE A 108 13.39 -2.45 5.39
CA PHE A 108 13.04 -1.13 4.86
C PHE A 108 14.24 -0.17 4.75
N ALA A 109 15.40 -0.56 5.28
CA ALA A 109 16.62 0.25 5.27
C ALA A 109 17.19 0.49 3.87
N GLU A 110 16.81 -0.31 2.87
CA GLU A 110 17.21 -0.12 1.46
C GLU A 110 16.22 0.75 0.65
N ASN A 111 15.10 1.18 1.24
CA ASN A 111 14.05 1.95 0.56
C ASN A 111 14.11 3.46 0.85
N SER A 112 15.29 4.02 1.16
CA SER A 112 15.46 5.48 1.27
C SER A 112 15.47 6.21 -0.08
N ASP A 113 15.43 5.48 -1.20
CA ASP A 113 15.26 6.06 -2.53
C ASP A 113 13.97 5.55 -3.21
N THR A 114 13.07 6.50 -3.43
CA THR A 114 11.89 6.46 -4.32
C THR A 114 10.75 5.51 -3.96
N SER A 115 9.66 6.12 -3.52
CA SER A 115 8.30 5.60 -3.55
C SER A 115 7.94 5.08 -4.94
N ASN A 116 7.88 3.76 -5.09
CA ASN A 116 7.14 3.12 -6.19
C ASN A 116 5.93 2.42 -5.57
N THR A 117 4.78 3.05 -5.73
CA THR A 117 3.48 2.40 -5.63
C THR A 117 3.48 1.17 -6.53
N SER A 118 3.22 0.00 -5.93
CA SER A 118 3.02 -1.26 -6.64
C SER A 118 1.70 -1.21 -7.42
N ASP A 119 1.72 -0.62 -8.60
CA ASP A 119 0.76 -0.96 -9.63
C ASP A 119 1.09 -2.37 -10.12
N SER A 120 0.09 -3.25 -10.18
CA SER A 120 0.24 -4.59 -10.74
C SER A 120 0.69 -4.46 -12.19
N GLU A 121 1.96 -4.76 -12.49
CA GLU A 121 2.47 -4.73 -13.86
C GLU A 121 1.79 -5.83 -14.70
N LEU A 122 0.82 -5.43 -15.52
CA LEU A 122 0.27 -6.25 -16.57
C LEU A 122 1.31 -6.39 -17.69
N LEU A 123 1.92 -7.56 -17.82
CA LEU A 123 2.89 -7.85 -18.88
C LEU A 123 2.17 -8.35 -20.15
N LEU A 124 2.26 -7.57 -21.23
CA LEU A 124 1.76 -7.94 -22.57
C LEU A 124 2.94 -8.06 -23.53
N SER A 125 3.15 -9.26 -24.11
CA SER A 125 4.11 -9.48 -25.20
C SER A 125 3.36 -9.55 -26.53
N GLY A 126 3.76 -8.74 -27.52
CA GLY A 126 3.09 -8.70 -28.83
C GLY A 126 3.85 -7.91 -29.89
N THR A 127 3.34 -7.94 -31.13
CA THR A 127 3.89 -7.16 -32.24
C THR A 127 3.13 -5.83 -32.36
N LEU A 128 3.85 -4.71 -32.24
CA LEU A 128 3.31 -3.37 -32.43
C LEU A 128 2.71 -3.22 -33.84
N LYS A 129 1.38 -3.05 -33.95
CA LYS A 129 0.65 -2.93 -35.23
C LYS A 129 0.34 -1.50 -35.65
N LYS A 130 0.21 -0.59 -34.70
CA LYS A 130 -0.16 0.81 -34.92
C LYS A 130 0.35 1.65 -33.75
N ILE A 131 0.81 2.87 -34.03
CA ILE A 131 1.09 3.90 -33.02
C ILE A 131 0.15 5.07 -33.30
N GLU A 132 -0.57 5.52 -32.28
CA GLU A 132 -1.38 6.73 -32.32
C GLU A 132 -0.77 7.79 -31.40
N LYS A 133 -0.86 9.05 -31.81
CA LYS A 133 -0.32 10.18 -31.06
C LYS A 133 -1.50 11.09 -30.71
N ASP A 134 -2.08 10.92 -29.53
CA ASP A 134 -3.17 11.78 -29.06
C ASP A 134 -2.74 12.62 -27.84
N ASN A 135 -3.29 13.83 -27.72
CA ASN A 135 -2.75 14.90 -26.87
C ASN A 135 -3.31 14.88 -25.43
N PHE A 136 -2.45 15.10 -24.44
CA PHE A 136 -2.85 15.38 -23.05
C PHE A 136 -3.48 16.78 -22.90
N VAL A 137 -4.37 16.94 -21.92
CA VAL A 137 -4.87 18.26 -21.52
C VAL A 137 -3.76 19.02 -20.80
N VAL A 138 -3.56 20.29 -21.16
CA VAL A 138 -2.51 21.16 -20.59
C VAL A 138 -3.14 22.42 -19.98
N PHE A 139 -3.00 22.55 -18.67
CA PHE A 139 -3.43 23.72 -17.91
C PHE A 139 -2.33 24.78 -17.96
N HIS A 140 -2.70 26.01 -18.34
CA HIS A 140 -1.79 27.16 -18.33
C HIS A 140 -2.21 28.06 -17.17
N ILE A 141 -1.35 28.19 -16.16
CA ILE A 141 -1.68 28.87 -14.91
C ILE A 141 -0.70 30.02 -14.67
N VAL A 142 -1.25 31.19 -14.38
CA VAL A 142 -0.49 32.36 -13.93
C VAL A 142 -0.33 32.26 -12.42
N GLY A 143 0.90 32.06 -11.96
CA GLY A 143 1.23 32.03 -10.54
C GLY A 143 1.24 33.44 -9.92
N GLU A 144 1.40 33.52 -8.59
CA GLU A 144 1.46 34.80 -7.86
C GLU A 144 2.62 35.70 -8.32
N ASN A 145 3.68 35.10 -8.86
CA ASN A 145 4.82 35.79 -9.47
C ASN A 145 4.54 36.30 -10.90
N ASN A 146 3.29 36.21 -11.37
CA ASN A 146 2.85 36.58 -12.71
C ASN A 146 3.47 35.74 -13.86
N ASN A 147 4.09 34.59 -13.54
CA ASN A 147 4.65 33.68 -14.54
C ASN A 147 3.60 32.68 -15.02
N LEU A 148 3.52 32.51 -16.34
CA LEU A 148 2.69 31.49 -16.99
C LEU A 148 3.40 30.14 -16.97
N THR A 149 2.87 29.18 -16.21
CA THR A 149 3.42 27.83 -16.10
C THR A 149 2.47 26.80 -16.72
N LYS A 150 3.03 25.82 -17.44
CA LYS A 150 2.27 24.71 -18.03
C LYS A 150 2.25 23.51 -17.08
N PHE A 151 1.06 22.93 -16.89
CA PHE A 151 0.84 21.73 -16.11
C PHE A 151 0.07 20.70 -16.95
N TYR A 152 0.54 19.46 -16.96
CA TYR A 152 0.02 18.40 -17.80
C TYR A 152 -0.86 17.46 -16.99
N TRP A 153 -2.02 17.14 -17.54
CA TRP A 153 -2.91 16.11 -17.01
C TRP A 153 -2.60 14.78 -17.70
N VAL A 154 -1.78 13.96 -17.05
CA VAL A 154 -1.32 12.66 -17.57
C VAL A 154 -1.93 11.49 -16.80
N SER A 155 -2.08 11.63 -15.48
CA SER A 155 -2.64 10.61 -14.58
C SER A 155 -3.91 11.10 -13.90
N SER A 156 -4.55 10.22 -13.11
CA SER A 156 -5.66 10.64 -12.24
C SER A 156 -5.23 11.81 -11.34
N ILE A 157 -6.10 12.80 -11.20
CA ILE A 157 -5.89 13.99 -10.36
C ILE A 157 -6.84 13.90 -9.18
N MET A 158 -6.31 14.02 -7.96
CA MET A 158 -7.14 14.17 -6.77
C MET A 158 -7.84 15.53 -6.78
N SER A 159 -9.16 15.55 -6.82
CA SER A 159 -9.94 16.79 -6.90
C SER A 159 -11.28 16.69 -6.17
N ASN A 160 -11.82 17.85 -5.79
CA ASN A 160 -13.18 17.99 -5.27
C ASN A 160 -14.25 18.12 -6.38
N LEU A 161 -13.84 18.03 -7.66
CA LEU A 161 -14.69 18.17 -8.84
C LEU A 161 -14.62 16.90 -9.70
N ASP A 162 -15.65 16.65 -10.51
CA ASP A 162 -15.59 15.64 -11.58
C ASP A 162 -14.84 16.23 -12.79
N LEU A 163 -13.50 16.28 -12.68
CA LEU A 163 -12.64 16.98 -13.64
C LEU A 163 -12.90 16.63 -15.10
N PRO A 164 -13.07 15.35 -15.52
CA PRO A 164 -13.35 15.02 -16.91
C PRO A 164 -14.60 15.71 -17.49
N LYS A 165 -15.58 16.02 -16.65
CA LYS A 165 -16.81 16.72 -17.05
C LYS A 165 -16.71 18.23 -16.87
N GLU A 166 -15.96 18.68 -15.87
CA GLU A 166 -16.04 20.05 -15.37
C GLU A 166 -14.83 20.93 -15.69
N TYR A 167 -13.72 20.39 -16.20
CA TYR A 167 -12.45 21.13 -16.34
C TYR A 167 -12.57 22.39 -17.20
N ASN A 168 -13.43 22.40 -18.23
CA ASN A 168 -13.66 23.59 -19.06
C ASN A 168 -14.27 24.76 -18.25
N SER A 169 -15.00 24.47 -17.16
CA SER A 169 -15.60 25.48 -16.29
C SER A 169 -14.58 26.17 -15.36
N LEU A 170 -13.34 25.69 -15.33
CA LEU A 170 -12.25 26.23 -14.50
C LEU A 170 -11.55 27.43 -15.15
N LEU A 171 -11.86 27.75 -16.42
CA LEU A 171 -11.30 28.91 -17.09
C LEU A 171 -11.59 30.19 -16.29
N ASN A 172 -10.54 30.98 -16.06
CA ASN A 172 -10.55 32.22 -15.28
C ASN A 172 -10.93 32.07 -13.80
N LYS A 173 -11.00 30.84 -13.26
CA LYS A 173 -11.19 30.59 -11.83
C LYS A 173 -9.85 30.41 -11.12
N LYS A 174 -9.83 30.77 -9.84
CA LYS A 174 -8.69 30.48 -8.97
C LYS A 174 -8.67 28.98 -8.66
N VAL A 175 -7.52 28.35 -8.82
CA VAL A 175 -7.31 26.92 -8.55
C VAL A 175 -6.02 26.74 -7.74
N ASN A 176 -6.03 25.77 -6.83
CA ASN A 176 -4.87 25.34 -6.07
C ASN A 176 -4.38 24.00 -6.65
N ILE A 177 -3.17 24.00 -7.23
CA ILE A 177 -2.57 22.82 -7.87
C ILE A 177 -1.38 22.32 -7.07
N SER A 178 -1.34 21.00 -6.85
CA SER A 178 -0.12 20.27 -6.48
C SER A 178 0.39 19.50 -7.69
N TYR A 179 1.70 19.48 -7.87
CA TYR A 179 2.34 18.87 -9.03
C TYR A 179 3.72 18.29 -8.67
N TYR A 180 4.23 17.43 -9.53
CA TYR A 180 5.61 16.95 -9.50
C TYR A 180 6.22 17.08 -10.90
N THR A 181 7.54 17.21 -10.98
CA THR A 181 8.25 17.27 -12.26
C THR A 181 8.84 15.90 -12.56
N THR A 182 8.63 15.41 -13.77
CA THR A 182 9.21 14.14 -14.24
C THR A 182 9.62 14.23 -15.70
N GLU A 183 10.54 13.38 -16.09
CA GLU A 183 11.05 13.29 -17.44
C GLU A 183 10.13 12.41 -18.29
N ILE A 184 9.58 12.97 -19.37
CA ILE A 184 8.66 12.27 -20.28
C ILE A 184 9.21 12.34 -21.70
N PHE A 185 9.20 11.19 -22.38
CA PHE A 185 9.54 11.10 -23.80
C PHE A 185 8.51 11.84 -24.66
N ASP A 186 8.93 12.82 -25.45
CA ASP A 186 8.09 13.54 -26.41
C ASP A 186 8.43 13.14 -27.84
N ALA A 187 7.51 12.40 -28.47
CA ALA A 187 7.62 11.91 -29.83
C ALA A 187 7.64 13.00 -30.93
N LYS A 188 7.38 14.28 -30.62
CA LYS A 188 7.53 15.41 -31.56
C LYS A 188 8.99 15.83 -31.70
N ILE A 189 9.75 15.77 -30.61
CA ILE A 189 11.17 16.13 -30.58
C ILE A 189 12.08 14.89 -30.58
N ASN A 190 11.51 13.70 -30.41
CA ASN A 190 12.24 12.42 -30.33
C ASN A 190 13.29 12.43 -29.20
N ASP A 191 12.93 13.05 -28.09
CA ASP A 191 13.78 13.22 -26.92
C ASP A 191 12.93 13.33 -25.66
N TYR A 192 13.58 13.27 -24.50
CA TYR A 192 12.97 13.43 -23.20
C TYR A 192 12.90 14.91 -22.81
N ARG A 193 11.86 15.28 -22.07
CA ARG A 193 11.80 16.60 -21.43
C ARG A 193 11.10 16.55 -20.08
N ASN A 194 11.51 17.44 -19.19
CA ASN A 194 10.86 17.64 -17.90
C ASN A 194 9.49 18.29 -18.08
N LEU A 195 8.46 17.65 -17.52
CA LEU A 195 7.09 18.14 -17.50
C LEU A 195 6.56 18.23 -16.07
N ASN A 196 5.77 19.26 -15.78
CA ASN A 196 5.06 19.39 -14.52
C ASN A 196 3.72 18.65 -14.61
N ILE A 197 3.58 17.55 -13.88
CA ILE A 197 2.41 16.68 -13.89
C ILE A 197 1.53 16.98 -12.68
N ILE A 198 0.24 17.19 -12.92
CA ILE A 198 -0.73 17.52 -11.88
C ILE A 198 -1.01 16.28 -11.03
N SER A 199 -0.89 16.40 -9.71
CA SER A 199 -1.28 15.35 -8.75
C SER A 199 -2.58 15.69 -8.01
N SER A 200 -2.85 16.98 -7.76
CA SER A 200 -4.07 17.45 -7.10
C SER A 200 -4.52 18.79 -7.67
N LEU A 201 -5.83 19.00 -7.75
CA LEU A 201 -6.45 20.28 -8.12
C LEU A 201 -7.67 20.54 -7.22
N LYS A 202 -7.71 21.70 -6.58
CA LYS A 202 -8.86 22.15 -5.79
C LYS A 202 -9.30 23.55 -6.20
N THR A 203 -10.60 23.80 -6.15
CA THR A 203 -11.17 25.16 -6.14
C THR A 203 -11.61 25.50 -4.72
N ASP A 204 -11.50 26.78 -4.36
CA ASP A 204 -12.08 27.30 -3.13
C ASP A 204 -13.63 27.23 -3.16
#